data_AF-A0A2N0KGX7-F1
#
_entry.id   AF-A0A2N0KGX7-F1
#
_cell.length_a   1.000
_cell.length_b   1.000
_cell.length_c   1.000
_cell.angle_alpha   90.00
_cell.angle_beta   90.00
_cell.angle_gamma   90.00
#
_symmetry.space_group_name_H-M   'P 1'
#
loop_
_entity.id
_entity.type
_entity.pdbx_description
1 polymer ?
#
loop_
_entity_poly.entity_id
_entity_poly.type
_entity_poly.pdbx_seq_one_letter_code
_entity_poly.pdbx_strand_id
1 'polypeptide(L)'
;MPRNFWMVVCNEDNFNITKNLDFTIQGLKSEYRRKVQRVEPGDRLLYYVTGIRCFTATATLTSTYREEQTVVWQNEGSATWLYRIDIKPEVVLEERQYIQAGLLAHRLDYIRRWPPENWYMAFQGNLHLLPKNDFFIIEEEMKKLKFGPAYVPPSEPPQDKPKSRPRRNRGVGGPNRNGQKVAPNGGGGKRPEAQPVNQNAG
;
A
#
# COMPACT_ATOMS: atom_id res chain seq x y z
N MET A 1 -1.02 14.59 -10.90
CA MET A 1 -0.79 14.11 -9.51
C MET A 1 -0.63 12.60 -9.58
N PRO A 2 0.33 12.00 -8.84
CA PRO A 2 0.50 10.56 -8.79
C PRO A 2 -0.79 9.87 -8.33
N ARG A 3 -1.13 8.75 -8.94
CA ARG A 3 -2.32 7.98 -8.55
C ARG A 3 -2.03 6.99 -7.44
N ASN A 4 -0.87 6.33 -7.51
CA ASN A 4 -0.42 5.38 -6.51
C ASN A 4 1.01 5.70 -6.03
N PHE A 5 1.29 5.22 -4.82
CA PHE A 5 2.59 5.27 -4.18
C PHE A 5 3.02 3.84 -3.90
N TRP A 6 4.08 3.40 -4.53
CA TRP A 6 4.59 2.04 -4.43
C TRP A 6 5.89 2.03 -3.64
N MET A 7 6.18 0.88 -3.03
CA MET A 7 7.48 0.60 -2.46
C MET A 7 8.00 -0.71 -2.99
N VAL A 8 9.22 -0.67 -3.52
CA VAL A 8 9.99 -1.83 -3.96
C VAL A 8 10.95 -2.23 -2.86
N VAL A 9 10.92 -3.51 -2.57
CA VAL A 9 11.75 -4.19 -1.59
C VAL A 9 12.74 -5.06 -2.35
N CYS A 10 14.02 -4.83 -2.11
CA CYS A 10 15.11 -5.57 -2.73
C CYS A 10 16.26 -5.77 -1.74
N ASN A 11 17.15 -6.73 -2.02
CA ASN A 11 18.42 -6.83 -1.31
C ASN A 11 19.40 -5.74 -1.76
N GLU A 12 20.54 -5.66 -1.08
CA GLU A 12 21.57 -4.64 -1.34
C GLU A 12 22.24 -4.81 -2.71
N ASP A 13 22.51 -6.04 -3.13
CA ASP A 13 23.13 -6.33 -4.43
C ASP A 13 22.25 -5.85 -5.59
N ASN A 14 20.96 -6.18 -5.56
CA ASN A 14 19.99 -5.75 -6.58
C ASN A 14 19.74 -4.25 -6.55
N PHE A 15 19.76 -3.64 -5.36
CA PHE A 15 19.71 -2.19 -5.24
C PHE A 15 20.94 -1.53 -5.89
N ASN A 16 22.13 -2.06 -5.65
CA ASN A 16 23.37 -1.56 -6.26
C ASN A 16 23.38 -1.70 -7.78
N ILE A 17 22.80 -2.78 -8.33
CA ILE A 17 22.58 -2.92 -9.78
C ILE A 17 21.68 -1.79 -10.30
N THR A 18 20.52 -1.55 -9.68
CA THR A 18 19.62 -0.45 -10.08
C THR A 18 20.30 0.92 -9.96
N LYS A 19 21.10 1.13 -8.91
CA LYS A 19 21.88 2.36 -8.68
C LYS A 19 22.92 2.55 -9.79
N ASN A 20 23.62 1.51 -10.21
CA ASN A 20 24.59 1.54 -11.31
C ASN A 20 23.93 1.75 -12.69
N LEU A 21 22.63 1.51 -12.79
CA LEU A 21 21.80 1.82 -13.97
C LEU A 21 21.13 3.21 -13.85
N ASP A 22 21.60 4.06 -12.93
CA ASP A 22 21.12 5.42 -12.69
C ASP A 22 19.61 5.53 -12.42
N PHE A 23 19.01 4.46 -11.86
CA PHE A 23 17.56 4.37 -11.64
C PHE A 23 16.73 4.65 -12.91
N THR A 24 17.19 4.15 -14.05
CA THR A 24 16.45 4.25 -15.33
C THR A 24 15.42 3.13 -15.50
N ILE A 25 15.72 1.95 -14.99
CA ILE A 25 14.86 0.77 -15.06
C ILE A 25 14.77 0.05 -13.72
N GLN A 26 13.62 -0.58 -13.46
CA GLN A 26 13.44 -1.44 -12.29
C GLN A 26 12.72 -2.74 -12.67
N GLY A 27 13.30 -3.85 -12.23
CA GLY A 27 12.70 -5.18 -12.31
C GLY A 27 11.68 -5.40 -11.19
N LEU A 28 10.62 -6.15 -11.47
CA LEU A 28 9.61 -6.58 -10.52
C LEU A 28 9.41 -8.08 -10.63
N LYS A 29 9.28 -8.76 -9.49
CA LYS A 29 9.13 -10.23 -9.44
C LYS A 29 7.77 -10.66 -10.01
N SER A 30 7.77 -11.77 -10.75
CA SER A 30 6.59 -12.29 -11.44
C SER A 30 5.41 -12.63 -10.53
N GLU A 31 5.70 -13.04 -9.28
CA GLU A 31 4.75 -13.32 -8.21
C GLU A 31 3.76 -12.17 -7.94
N TYR A 32 4.15 -10.93 -8.27
CA TYR A 32 3.35 -9.73 -8.03
C TYR A 32 2.61 -9.22 -9.27
N ARG A 33 2.40 -10.06 -10.30
CA ARG A 33 1.73 -9.69 -11.57
C ARG A 33 0.50 -8.79 -11.39
N ARG A 34 -0.41 -9.14 -10.47
CA ARG A 34 -1.64 -8.35 -10.22
C ARG A 34 -1.37 -6.92 -9.71
N LYS A 35 -0.29 -6.71 -8.97
CA LYS A 35 0.14 -5.38 -8.51
C LYS A 35 0.87 -4.64 -9.63
N VAL A 36 1.77 -5.34 -10.33
CA VAL A 36 2.50 -4.80 -11.49
C VAL A 36 1.54 -4.27 -12.55
N GLN A 37 0.45 -4.98 -12.83
CA GLN A 37 -0.58 -4.54 -13.79
C GLN A 37 -1.29 -3.22 -13.43
N ARG A 38 -1.17 -2.77 -12.18
CA ARG A 38 -1.80 -1.54 -11.68
C ARG A 38 -0.85 -0.35 -11.68
N VAL A 39 0.42 -0.55 -12.01
CA VAL A 39 1.39 0.54 -12.06
C VAL A 39 1.13 1.39 -13.29
N GLU A 40 1.07 2.70 -13.11
CA GLU A 40 0.83 3.65 -14.20
C GLU A 40 1.97 4.70 -14.25
N PRO A 41 2.30 5.24 -15.43
CA PRO A 41 3.17 6.40 -15.53
C PRO A 41 2.69 7.54 -14.63
N GLY A 42 3.61 8.16 -13.90
CA GLY A 42 3.34 9.21 -12.91
C GLY A 42 3.13 8.69 -11.49
N ASP A 43 3.00 7.38 -11.27
CA ASP A 43 3.07 6.80 -9.93
C ASP A 43 4.46 7.03 -9.31
N ARG A 44 4.52 7.06 -7.97
CA ARG A 44 5.77 7.23 -7.22
C ARG A 44 6.27 5.90 -6.69
N LEU A 45 7.59 5.74 -6.62
CA LEU A 45 8.27 4.54 -6.15
C LEU A 45 9.23 4.89 -5.01
N LEU A 46 9.20 4.10 -3.94
CA LEU A 46 10.14 4.17 -2.82
C LEU A 46 10.97 2.89 -2.78
N TYR A 47 12.27 3.01 -2.52
CA TYR A 47 13.16 1.87 -2.33
C TYR A 47 13.37 1.57 -0.86
N TYR A 48 13.14 0.31 -0.48
CA TYR A 48 13.50 -0.25 0.82
C TYR A 48 14.48 -1.42 0.62
N VAL A 49 15.65 -1.32 1.25
CA VAL A 49 16.70 -2.36 1.17
C VAL A 49 16.62 -3.24 2.40
N THR A 50 16.28 -4.52 2.23
CA THR A 50 15.96 -5.44 3.33
C THR A 50 17.12 -5.76 4.25
N GLY A 51 18.34 -5.93 3.69
CA GLY A 51 19.53 -6.35 4.44
C GLY A 51 19.94 -5.33 5.51
N ILE A 52 19.98 -4.05 5.12
CA ILE A 52 20.31 -2.92 6.00
C ILE A 52 19.07 -2.24 6.60
N ARG A 53 17.86 -2.65 6.18
CA ARG A 53 16.55 -2.12 6.60
C ARG A 53 16.43 -0.60 6.45
N CYS A 54 16.87 -0.07 5.32
CA CYS A 54 16.89 1.36 5.07
C CYS A 54 16.01 1.78 3.89
N PHE A 55 15.47 2.99 3.96
CA PHE A 55 14.96 3.72 2.81
C PHE A 55 16.12 4.47 2.13
N THR A 56 16.20 4.36 0.81
CA THR A 56 17.41 4.77 0.06
C THR A 56 17.15 5.71 -1.10
N ALA A 57 16.07 5.50 -1.86
CA ALA A 57 15.77 6.28 -3.05
C ALA A 57 14.26 6.40 -3.30
N THR A 58 13.87 7.47 -3.99
CA THR A 58 12.54 7.62 -4.58
C THR A 58 12.66 7.89 -6.06
N ALA A 59 11.67 7.42 -6.81
CA ALA A 59 11.58 7.62 -8.26
C ALA A 59 10.13 7.87 -8.68
N THR A 60 9.97 8.32 -9.92
CA THR A 60 8.69 8.47 -10.60
C THR A 60 8.66 7.49 -11.77
N LEU A 61 7.57 6.74 -11.92
CA LEU A 61 7.37 5.85 -13.05
C LEU A 61 7.14 6.64 -14.32
N THR A 62 7.83 6.28 -15.39
CA THR A 62 7.72 6.94 -16.70
C THR A 62 7.05 6.07 -17.76
N SER A 63 6.92 4.75 -17.51
CA SER A 63 6.23 3.81 -18.40
C SER A 63 5.36 2.82 -17.63
N THR A 64 4.49 2.12 -18.37
CA THR A 64 3.77 0.95 -17.87
C THR A 64 4.72 -0.26 -17.80
N TYR A 65 4.27 -1.35 -17.18
CA TYR A 65 5.07 -2.58 -17.16
C TYR A 65 5.25 -3.18 -18.57
N ARG A 66 6.41 -3.80 -18.79
CA ARG A 66 6.70 -4.67 -19.95
C ARG A 66 7.24 -6.01 -19.47
N GLU A 67 7.04 -7.05 -20.26
CA GLU A 67 7.62 -8.37 -20.01
C GLU A 67 8.97 -8.47 -20.72
N GLU A 68 10.02 -8.80 -19.97
CA GLU A 68 11.37 -8.97 -20.52
C GLU A 68 12.08 -10.11 -19.79
N GLN A 69 12.67 -11.03 -20.55
CA GLN A 69 13.35 -12.21 -20.01
C GLN A 69 14.85 -11.99 -19.75
N THR A 70 15.39 -10.83 -20.16
CA THR A 70 16.79 -10.48 -19.94
C THR A 70 17.09 -10.40 -18.45
N VAL A 71 18.06 -11.17 -17.99
CA VAL A 71 18.49 -11.18 -16.58
C VAL A 71 19.40 -9.97 -16.35
N VAL A 72 18.93 -9.02 -15.53
CA VAL A 72 19.70 -7.85 -15.07
C VAL A 72 19.93 -7.90 -13.56
N TRP A 73 18.92 -8.32 -12.80
CA TRP A 73 18.99 -8.50 -11.36
C TRP A 73 19.30 -9.94 -11.00
N GLN A 74 19.95 -10.14 -9.86
CA GLN A 74 20.22 -11.46 -9.31
C GLN A 74 18.93 -12.10 -8.82
N ASN A 75 18.75 -13.38 -9.11
CA ASN A 75 17.59 -14.14 -8.65
C ASN A 75 17.64 -14.30 -7.13
N GLU A 76 16.56 -13.90 -6.47
CA GLU A 76 16.36 -14.10 -5.04
C GLU A 76 15.46 -15.33 -4.84
N GLY A 77 16.07 -16.50 -4.60
CA GLY A 77 15.37 -17.78 -4.55
C GLY A 77 14.95 -18.25 -5.95
N SER A 78 13.71 -18.75 -6.09
CA SER A 78 13.14 -19.16 -7.39
C SER A 78 12.48 -18.02 -8.16
N ALA A 79 12.52 -16.79 -7.65
CA ALA A 79 11.79 -15.68 -8.23
C ALA A 79 12.43 -15.20 -9.55
N THR A 80 11.62 -15.06 -10.59
CA THR A 80 12.04 -14.52 -11.89
C THR A 80 11.66 -13.05 -12.01
N TRP A 81 12.61 -12.21 -12.46
CA TRP A 81 12.44 -10.78 -12.69
C TRP A 81 11.87 -10.48 -14.09
N LEU A 82 10.68 -11.01 -14.38
CA LEU A 82 10.06 -10.95 -15.71
C LEU A 82 9.48 -9.58 -16.07
N TYR A 83 9.09 -8.78 -15.08
CA TYR A 83 8.44 -7.51 -15.32
C TYR A 83 9.43 -6.36 -15.17
N ARG A 84 9.38 -5.39 -16.09
CA ARG A 84 10.18 -4.16 -16.03
C ARG A 84 9.32 -2.93 -16.14
N ILE A 85 9.74 -1.89 -15.45
CA ILE A 85 9.20 -0.53 -15.53
C ILE A 85 10.36 0.44 -15.78
N ASP A 86 10.08 1.51 -16.51
CA ASP A 86 11.00 2.64 -16.59
C ASP A 86 10.67 3.64 -15.49
N ILE A 87 11.73 4.19 -14.91
CA ILE A 87 11.67 5.09 -13.79
C ILE A 87 12.63 6.25 -13.99
N LYS A 88 12.36 7.34 -13.28
CA LYS A 88 13.24 8.50 -13.18
C LYS A 88 13.49 8.78 -11.70
N PRO A 89 14.74 8.90 -11.24
CA PRO A 89 15.03 9.22 -9.84
C PRO A 89 14.53 10.62 -9.47
N GLU A 90 14.01 10.75 -8.25
CA GLU A 90 13.59 12.02 -7.66
C GLU A 90 14.51 12.43 -6.51
N VAL A 91 14.76 11.50 -5.58
CA VAL A 91 15.70 11.70 -4.47
C VAL A 91 16.49 10.42 -4.29
N VAL A 92 17.81 10.50 -4.40
CA VAL A 92 18.73 9.37 -4.17
C VAL A 92 19.67 9.76 -3.03
N LEU A 93 19.61 9.01 -1.94
CA LEU A 93 20.48 9.20 -0.78
C LEU A 93 21.84 8.55 -1.01
N GLU A 94 22.86 9.13 -0.39
CA GLU A 94 24.14 8.44 -0.20
C GLU A 94 24.05 7.49 1.00
N GLU A 95 24.94 6.51 1.09
CA GLU A 95 24.91 5.48 2.15
C GLU A 95 24.89 6.07 3.56
N ARG A 96 25.67 7.14 3.80
CA ARG A 96 25.67 7.87 5.08
C ARG A 96 24.36 8.59 5.39
N GLN A 97 23.51 8.81 4.39
CA GLN A 97 22.23 9.51 4.50
C GLN A 97 21.05 8.54 4.55
N TYR A 98 21.27 7.23 4.37
CA TYR A 98 20.21 6.22 4.40
C TYR A 98 19.39 6.30 5.69
N ILE A 99 18.07 6.23 5.55
CA ILE A 99 17.16 6.31 6.68
C ILE A 99 16.88 4.90 7.16
N GLN A 100 17.32 4.56 8.38
CA GLN A 100 16.90 3.33 9.02
C GLN A 100 15.38 3.32 9.18
N ALA A 101 14.71 2.32 8.60
CA ALA A 101 13.26 2.29 8.55
C ALA A 101 12.63 2.26 9.96
N GLY A 102 13.31 1.67 10.94
CA GLY A 102 12.87 1.65 12.34
C GLY A 102 12.64 3.04 12.96
N LEU A 103 13.34 4.08 12.47
CA LEU A 103 13.17 5.46 12.94
C LEU A 103 11.80 6.05 12.53
N LEU A 104 11.25 5.57 11.41
CA LEU A 104 9.97 6.04 10.87
C LEU A 104 8.85 5.02 11.01
N ALA A 105 9.17 3.72 11.18
CA ALA A 105 8.23 2.61 11.10
C ALA A 105 6.97 2.81 11.96
N HIS A 106 7.12 3.28 13.21
CA HIS A 106 6.01 3.49 14.13
C HIS A 106 5.08 4.66 13.76
N ARG A 107 5.51 5.53 12.83
CA ARG A 107 4.73 6.66 12.32
C ARG A 107 3.96 6.32 11.05
N LEU A 108 4.23 5.16 10.43
CA LEU A 108 3.65 4.76 9.14
C LEU A 108 2.34 4.01 9.36
N ASP A 109 1.26 4.47 8.72
CA ASP A 109 -0.03 3.79 8.72
C ASP A 109 0.07 2.37 8.11
N TYR A 110 0.98 2.19 7.15
CA TYR A 110 1.27 0.93 6.47
C TYR A 110 1.64 -0.20 7.44
N ILE A 111 2.37 0.12 8.52
CA ILE A 111 2.86 -0.89 9.48
C ILE A 111 1.94 -1.02 10.70
N ARG A 112 0.92 -0.17 10.85
CA ARG A 112 0.05 -0.10 12.04
C ARG A 112 -0.63 -1.43 12.43
N ARG A 113 -0.75 -2.38 11.50
CA ARG A 113 -1.35 -3.70 11.72
C ARG A 113 -0.37 -4.73 12.29
N TRP A 114 0.92 -4.44 12.30
CA TRP A 114 1.96 -5.32 12.80
C TRP A 114 2.31 -4.98 14.24
N PRO A 115 2.64 -5.99 15.08
CA PRO A 115 3.24 -5.75 16.39
C PRO A 115 4.50 -4.88 16.25
N PRO A 116 4.72 -3.90 17.14
CA PRO A 116 5.88 -3.01 17.08
C PRO A 116 7.22 -3.74 17.02
N GLU A 117 7.34 -4.92 17.62
CA GLU A 117 8.57 -5.73 17.64
C GLU A 117 8.84 -6.41 16.29
N ASN A 118 7.79 -6.68 15.52
CA ASN A 118 7.84 -7.44 14.27
C ASN A 118 7.51 -6.58 13.04
N TRP A 119 7.67 -5.26 13.15
CA TRP A 119 7.36 -4.28 12.10
C TRP A 119 8.01 -4.62 10.75
N TYR A 120 9.22 -5.17 10.76
CA TYR A 120 10.00 -5.47 9.55
C TYR A 120 9.35 -6.55 8.68
N MET A 121 8.49 -7.39 9.26
CA MET A 121 7.74 -8.40 8.52
C MET A 121 6.70 -7.77 7.58
N ALA A 122 6.28 -6.52 7.83
CA ALA A 122 5.43 -5.76 6.91
C ALA A 122 6.08 -5.62 5.52
N PHE A 123 7.40 -5.63 5.46
CA PHE A 123 8.18 -5.42 4.25
C PHE A 123 8.53 -6.72 3.52
N GLN A 124 7.96 -7.85 3.91
CA GLN A 124 8.16 -9.10 3.17
C GLN A 124 7.52 -9.04 1.77
N GLY A 125 8.27 -9.48 0.77
CA GLY A 125 7.84 -9.46 -0.62
C GLY A 125 8.26 -8.21 -1.39
N ASN A 126 8.28 -8.28 -2.72
CA ASN A 126 8.99 -7.31 -3.56
C ASN A 126 8.24 -5.99 -3.82
N LEU A 127 6.91 -5.98 -3.91
CA LEU A 127 6.15 -4.79 -4.29
C LEU A 127 4.97 -4.53 -3.36
N HIS A 128 4.89 -3.32 -2.83
CA HIS A 128 3.88 -2.88 -1.86
C HIS A 128 3.22 -1.58 -2.28
N LEU A 129 1.93 -1.45 -1.99
CA LEU A 129 1.19 -0.19 -2.14
C LEU A 129 1.21 0.53 -0.80
N LEU A 130 1.63 1.79 -0.80
CA LEU A 130 1.71 2.65 0.37
C LEU A 130 0.58 3.67 0.41
N PRO A 131 0.14 4.08 1.62
CA PRO A 131 -0.62 5.30 1.80
C PRO A 131 0.17 6.52 1.31
N LYS A 132 -0.53 7.49 0.71
CA LYS A 132 0.03 8.77 0.25
C LYS A 132 0.81 9.50 1.35
N ASN A 133 0.25 9.54 2.56
CA ASN A 133 0.86 10.23 3.70
C ASN A 133 2.19 9.60 4.13
N ASP A 134 2.24 8.27 4.21
CA ASP A 134 3.46 7.52 4.56
C ASP A 134 4.60 7.79 3.58
N PHE A 135 4.30 7.75 2.29
CA PHE A 135 5.29 8.05 1.25
C PHE A 135 5.86 9.45 1.43
N PHE A 136 5.00 10.46 1.66
CA PHE A 136 5.46 11.83 1.82
C PHE A 136 6.26 12.04 3.09
N ILE A 137 5.91 11.41 4.21
CA ILE A 137 6.72 11.48 5.45
C ILE A 137 8.15 11.01 5.17
N ILE A 138 8.29 9.88 4.46
CA ILE A 138 9.60 9.31 4.14
C ILE A 138 10.34 10.21 3.15
N GLU A 139 9.70 10.59 2.04
CA GLU A 139 10.31 11.43 1.01
C GLU A 139 10.78 12.78 1.56
N GLU A 140 9.97 13.41 2.41
CA GLU A 140 10.30 14.69 3.04
C GLU A 140 11.54 14.57 3.94
N GLU A 141 11.63 13.49 4.72
CA GLU A 141 12.82 13.22 5.54
C GLU A 141 14.07 12.98 4.66
N MET A 142 13.91 12.27 3.54
CA MET A 142 14.99 12.07 2.58
C MET A 142 15.48 13.40 2.00
N LYS A 143 14.56 14.31 1.65
CA LYS A 143 14.92 15.63 1.10
C LYS A 143 15.69 16.47 2.11
N LYS A 144 15.27 16.49 3.37
CA LYS A 144 15.99 17.17 4.46
C LYS A 144 17.42 16.64 4.60
N LEU A 145 17.60 15.32 4.57
CA LEU A 145 18.94 14.72 4.67
C LEU A 145 19.79 14.98 3.42
N LYS A 146 19.18 14.95 2.23
CA LYS A 146 19.91 15.13 0.96
C LYS A 146 20.35 16.57 0.73
N PHE A 147 19.46 17.52 0.97
CA PHE A 147 19.65 18.94 0.64
C PHE A 147 20.07 19.78 1.85
N GLY A 148 19.96 19.23 3.06
CA GLY A 148 20.44 19.86 4.29
C GLY A 148 19.61 21.08 4.73
N PRO A 149 20.21 22.00 5.51
CA PRO A 149 19.51 23.14 6.14
C PRO A 149 18.88 24.14 5.16
N ALA A 150 19.33 24.14 3.90
CA ALA A 150 18.80 25.01 2.86
C ALA A 150 17.46 24.52 2.27
N TYR A 151 17.07 23.28 2.59
CA TYR A 151 15.80 22.73 2.15
C TYR A 151 14.64 23.35 2.92
N VAL A 152 13.78 24.06 2.21
CA VAL A 152 12.53 24.60 2.74
C VAL A 152 11.40 23.65 2.33
N PRO A 153 10.77 22.94 3.30
CA PRO A 153 9.59 22.13 3.03
C PRO A 153 8.51 22.97 2.35
N PRO A 154 7.78 22.43 1.37
CA PRO A 154 6.54 23.05 0.90
C PRO A 154 5.61 23.27 2.10
N SER A 155 4.99 24.44 2.20
CA SER A 155 4.04 24.77 3.27
C SER A 155 2.84 23.81 3.23
N GLU A 156 2.87 22.77 4.09
CA GLU A 156 1.94 21.64 4.25
C GLU A 156 1.37 20.99 2.96
N PRO A 157 1.34 19.64 2.86
CA PRO A 157 0.66 19.00 1.74
C PRO A 157 -0.83 19.40 1.74
N PRO A 158 -1.47 19.57 0.57
CA PRO A 158 -2.90 19.80 0.48
C PRO A 158 -3.62 18.66 1.21
N GLN A 159 -4.18 18.95 2.38
CA GLN A 159 -5.02 18.00 3.07
C GLN A 159 -6.30 17.85 2.25
N ASP A 160 -6.46 16.69 1.60
CA ASP A 160 -7.73 16.28 1.02
C ASP A 160 -8.74 16.17 2.18
N LYS A 161 -9.44 17.26 2.48
CA LYS A 161 -10.48 17.27 3.52
C LYS A 161 -11.49 16.18 3.15
N PRO A 162 -11.74 15.18 4.03
CA PRO A 162 -12.78 14.20 3.75
C PRO A 162 -14.10 14.95 3.58
N LYS A 163 -14.75 14.79 2.42
CA LYS A 163 -16.08 15.37 2.17
C LYS A 163 -17.01 14.91 3.29
N SER A 164 -17.38 15.83 4.18
CA SER A 164 -18.31 15.58 5.26
C SER A 164 -19.59 15.01 4.66
N ARG A 165 -19.87 13.73 4.90
CA ARG A 165 -21.18 13.15 4.59
C ARG A 165 -22.23 13.98 5.34
N PRO A 166 -23.25 14.55 4.66
CA PRO A 166 -24.25 15.34 5.36
C PRO A 166 -24.97 14.43 6.37
N ARG A 167 -25.01 14.88 7.64
CA ARG A 167 -25.81 14.25 8.69
C ARG A 167 -27.26 14.22 8.19
N ARG A 168 -27.78 13.02 7.96
CA ARG A 168 -29.20 12.79 7.65
C ARG A 168 -29.99 13.28 8.86
N ASN A 169 -30.65 14.43 8.71
CA ASN A 169 -31.43 15.07 9.74
C ASN A 169 -32.57 14.10 10.14
N ARG A 170 -32.53 13.54 11.36
CA ARG A 170 -33.68 12.86 11.95
C ARG A 170 -34.71 13.94 12.28
N GLY A 171 -35.55 14.24 11.30
CA GLY A 171 -36.72 15.09 11.48
C GLY A 171 -37.72 14.40 12.38
N VAL A 172 -37.85 14.94 13.59
CA VAL A 172 -38.98 14.76 14.50
C VAL A 172 -40.23 15.32 13.81
N GLY A 173 -41.29 14.53 13.73
CA GLY A 173 -42.57 14.95 13.16
C GLY A 173 -43.67 13.92 13.43
N GLY A 174 -44.26 13.96 14.62
CA GLY A 174 -45.68 13.58 14.78
C GLY A 174 -46.56 14.75 14.30
N PRO A 175 -47.86 14.55 13.99
CA PRO A 175 -48.81 14.09 15.03
C PRO A 175 -49.96 13.16 14.57
N ASN A 176 -50.38 12.30 15.51
CA ASN A 176 -51.74 11.97 15.98
C ASN A 176 -52.97 12.11 15.04
N ARG A 177 -53.74 11.02 14.79
CA ARG A 177 -55.11 10.77 15.33
C ARG A 177 -55.89 9.65 14.62
N ASN A 178 -56.57 8.87 15.46
CA ASN A 178 -57.89 8.23 15.32
C ASN A 178 -58.14 7.10 14.31
N GLY A 179 -58.45 5.93 14.87
CA GLY A 179 -59.83 5.44 14.85
C GLY A 179 -60.07 4.05 14.26
N GLN A 180 -60.55 3.13 15.12
CA GLN A 180 -61.48 2.02 14.80
C GLN A 180 -60.91 0.88 13.91
N LYS A 181 -61.17 -0.42 14.12
CA LYS A 181 -61.98 -1.24 15.04
C LYS A 181 -61.72 -2.72 14.65
N VAL A 182 -62.04 -3.67 15.53
CA VAL A 182 -62.38 -5.09 15.27
C VAL A 182 -61.24 -6.14 15.11
N ALA A 183 -61.12 -7.00 16.13
CA ALA A 183 -60.67 -8.41 16.05
C ALA A 183 -61.92 -9.30 15.73
N PRO A 184 -61.87 -10.60 15.33
CA PRO A 184 -60.99 -11.64 15.91
C PRO A 184 -60.67 -12.88 15.00
N ASN A 185 -60.10 -13.91 15.66
CA ASN A 185 -59.95 -15.33 15.29
C ASN A 185 -58.81 -15.70 14.32
N GLY A 186 -58.05 -16.78 14.53
CA GLY A 186 -58.11 -17.87 15.51
C GLY A 186 -57.20 -19.04 15.07
N GLY A 187 -56.95 -20.00 15.98
CA GLY A 187 -56.32 -21.31 15.72
C GLY A 187 -54.79 -21.28 15.71
N GLY A 188 -54.09 -21.90 16.68
CA GLY A 188 -53.89 -23.35 16.76
C GLY A 188 -52.76 -23.73 15.77
N GLY A 189 -51.61 -24.30 16.12
CA GLY A 189 -51.17 -25.09 17.26
C GLY A 189 -50.00 -25.94 16.75
N LYS A 190 -49.09 -26.31 17.68
CA LYS A 190 -48.12 -27.42 17.62
C LYS A 190 -46.89 -27.34 16.68
N ARG A 191 -45.73 -27.39 17.35
CA ARG A 191 -44.46 -28.03 16.94
C ARG A 191 -44.68 -29.42 16.31
N PRO A 192 -43.74 -29.91 15.49
CA PRO A 192 -42.86 -30.96 16.00
C PRO A 192 -41.38 -30.91 15.54
N GLU A 193 -40.51 -31.46 16.39
CA GLU A 193 -39.25 -32.19 16.11
C GLU A 193 -39.46 -33.28 15.02
N ALA A 194 -38.52 -33.87 14.29
CA ALA A 194 -37.06 -33.95 14.27
C ALA A 194 -36.61 -34.39 12.86
N GLN A 195 -35.29 -34.48 12.69
CA GLN A 195 -34.51 -34.98 11.54
C GLN A 195 -34.89 -36.40 11.07
N PRO A 196 -34.35 -36.87 9.93
CA PRO A 196 -33.10 -37.62 10.05
C PRO A 196 -32.05 -37.35 8.95
N VAL A 197 -30.81 -37.64 9.37
CA VAL A 197 -29.57 -37.80 8.62
C VAL A 197 -29.73 -38.87 7.54
N ASN A 198 -29.22 -38.62 6.33
CA ASN A 198 -29.04 -39.64 5.31
C ASN A 198 -27.57 -39.72 4.87
N GLN A 199 -27.02 -40.92 4.99
CA GLN A 199 -25.75 -41.37 4.43
C GLN A 199 -26.03 -41.95 3.04
N ASN A 200 -25.26 -41.57 2.01
CA ASN A 200 -24.39 -42.51 1.28
C ASN A 200 -23.90 -41.99 -0.08
N ALA A 201 -22.76 -42.59 -0.45
CA ALA A 201 -22.25 -42.92 -1.78
C ALA A 201 -21.34 -41.89 -2.48
N GLY A 202 -20.09 -42.32 -2.63
CA GLY A 202 -18.98 -41.72 -3.36
C GLY A 202 -17.69 -42.39 -2.92
#